data_AF-A0A7Y6ZDH7-F1
#
_entry.id   AF-A0A7Y6ZDH7-F1
#
_cell.length_a   1.000
_cell.length_b   1.000
_cell.length_c   1.000
_cell.angle_alpha   90.00
_cell.angle_beta   90.00
_cell.angle_gamma   90.00
#
_symmetry.space_group_name_H-M   'P 1'
#
loop_
_entity.id
_entity.type
_entity.pdbx_description
1 polymer ?
#
loop_
_entity_poly.entity_id
_entity_poly.type
_entity_poly.pdbx_seq_one_letter_code
_entity_poly.pdbx_strand_id
1 'polypeptide(L)'
;MILEELSCDAPPQSLAILTELAEEQKIIPEVNIGYDSLSCWKLQGGLTVAGMPFVSICAYEEDPALHKAHPEFYYRGPGTSPGQHLSLGTSETADRLSDWYLATFGPDKVTYAIKSEWTLLEDASEVTCSRFLADHPTD
;
A
#
# COMPACT_ATOMS: atom_id res chain seq x y z
N MET A 1 2.26 -13.36 2.57
CA MET A 1 1.27 -12.46 1.96
C MET A 1 1.73 -11.01 1.93
N ILE A 2 1.58 -10.19 2.98
CA ILE A 2 1.89 -8.74 2.85
C ILE A 2 3.36 -8.42 2.50
N LEU A 3 4.31 -9.19 3.02
CA LEU A 3 5.73 -9.05 2.66
C LEU A 3 6.00 -9.41 1.20
N GLU A 4 5.28 -10.37 0.64
CA GLU A 4 5.46 -10.76 -0.77
C GLU A 4 4.99 -9.63 -1.68
N GLU A 5 3.82 -9.04 -1.39
CA GLU A 5 3.28 -7.90 -2.15
C GLU A 5 4.18 -6.65 -2.04
N LEU A 6 4.74 -6.38 -0.85
CA LEU A 6 5.66 -5.26 -0.63
C LEU A 6 7.06 -5.48 -1.21
N SER A 7 7.44 -6.72 -1.51
CA SER A 7 8.71 -7.01 -2.20
C SER A 7 8.70 -6.55 -3.67
N CYS A 8 7.51 -6.29 -4.21
CA CYS A 8 7.30 -5.74 -5.54
C CYS A 8 7.92 -6.54 -6.68
N ASP A 9 8.00 -7.87 -6.55
CA ASP A 9 8.45 -8.75 -7.63
C ASP A 9 7.45 -8.80 -8.80
N ALA A 10 6.17 -8.52 -8.53
CA ALA A 10 5.04 -8.43 -9.46
C ALA A 10 4.10 -7.28 -9.06
N PRO A 11 3.11 -6.89 -9.90
CA PRO A 11 2.06 -5.96 -9.47
C PRO A 11 1.34 -6.45 -8.20
N PRO A 12 1.18 -5.59 -7.18
CA PRO A 12 0.74 -6.04 -5.87
C PRO A 12 -0.75 -6.36 -5.82
N GLN A 13 -1.13 -7.50 -5.25
CA GLN A 13 -2.53 -7.91 -5.08
C GLN A 13 -3.04 -7.53 -3.70
N SER A 14 -3.83 -6.45 -3.62
CA SER A 14 -4.28 -5.90 -2.33
C SER A 14 -5.51 -6.59 -1.76
N LEU A 15 -6.33 -7.27 -2.57
CA LEU A 15 -7.66 -7.74 -2.15
C LEU A 15 -7.61 -8.70 -0.96
N ALA A 16 -6.72 -9.69 -0.99
CA ALA A 16 -6.60 -10.66 0.09
C ALA A 16 -6.18 -9.98 1.41
N ILE A 17 -5.25 -9.02 1.33
CA ILE A 17 -4.79 -8.24 2.49
C ILE A 17 -5.93 -7.39 3.04
N LEU A 18 -6.64 -6.66 2.18
CA LEU A 18 -7.74 -5.79 2.62
C LEU A 18 -8.90 -6.59 3.23
N THR A 19 -9.20 -7.76 2.67
CA THR A 19 -10.21 -8.68 3.19
C THR A 19 -9.81 -9.17 4.59
N GLU A 20 -8.59 -9.68 4.76
CA GLU A 20 -8.08 -10.14 6.06
C GLU A 20 -8.10 -9.01 7.10
N LEU A 21 -7.62 -7.81 6.74
CA LEU A 21 -7.63 -6.66 7.65
C LEU A 21 -9.04 -6.21 8.04
N ALA A 22 -10.02 -6.33 7.13
CA ALA A 22 -11.41 -6.01 7.44
C ALA A 22 -12.03 -7.06 8.38
N GLU A 23 -11.77 -8.35 8.13
CA GLU A 23 -12.23 -9.45 8.99
C GLU A 23 -11.65 -9.36 10.41
N GLU A 24 -10.40 -8.95 10.53
CA GLU A 24 -9.74 -8.68 11.81
C GLU A 24 -10.10 -7.34 12.46
N GLN A 25 -11.01 -6.57 11.83
CA GLN A 25 -11.40 -5.22 12.27
C GLN A 25 -10.21 -4.24 12.37
N LYS A 26 -9.12 -4.50 11.64
CA LYS A 26 -7.98 -3.61 11.51
C LYS A 26 -8.27 -2.43 10.60
N ILE A 27 -9.15 -2.61 9.62
CA ILE A 27 -9.72 -1.52 8.83
C ILE A 27 -11.24 -1.58 8.88
N ILE A 28 -11.88 -0.43 8.71
CA ILE A 28 -13.31 -0.34 8.45
C ILE A 28 -13.44 0.14 7.01
N PRO A 29 -13.87 -0.71 6.05
CA PRO A 29 -13.90 -0.37 4.63
C PRO A 29 -14.61 0.97 4.34
N GLU A 30 -15.71 1.24 5.06
CA GLU A 30 -16.53 2.45 4.93
C GLU A 30 -15.83 3.73 5.41
N VAL A 31 -14.75 3.61 6.19
CA VAL A 31 -13.93 4.73 6.68
C VAL A 31 -12.67 4.86 5.80
N ASN A 32 -12.83 4.64 4.50
CA ASN A 32 -11.83 4.95 3.50
C ASN A 32 -11.64 6.46 3.41
N ILE A 33 -10.42 6.92 3.64
CA ILE A 33 -10.06 8.33 3.64
C ILE A 33 -9.96 8.86 2.19
N GLY A 34 -9.57 7.99 1.25
CA GLY A 34 -9.37 8.32 -0.16
C GLY A 34 -8.24 9.33 -0.39
N TYR A 35 -7.26 9.02 -1.24
CA TYR A 35 -6.19 9.98 -1.56
C TYR A 35 -5.64 9.75 -2.97
N ASP A 36 -5.73 10.76 -3.86
CA ASP A 36 -5.14 10.71 -5.21
C ASP A 36 -5.40 9.39 -5.96
N SER A 37 -6.67 9.05 -6.13
CA SER A 37 -7.16 7.76 -6.66
C SER A 37 -6.94 6.53 -5.77
N LEU A 38 -6.10 6.58 -4.74
CA LEU A 38 -5.90 5.51 -3.77
C LEU A 38 -7.06 5.40 -2.78
N SER A 39 -7.26 4.18 -2.30
CA SER A 39 -8.08 3.87 -1.13
C SER A 39 -7.17 3.68 0.07
N CYS A 40 -7.41 4.43 1.14
CA CYS A 40 -6.51 4.51 2.29
C CYS A 40 -7.26 4.38 3.61
N TRP A 41 -6.67 3.67 4.56
CA TRP A 41 -7.24 3.43 5.89
C TRP A 41 -6.19 3.58 6.99
N LYS A 42 -6.67 4.05 8.14
CA LYS A 42 -5.94 3.94 9.40
C LYS A 42 -6.13 2.53 9.99
N LEU A 43 -5.04 1.92 10.44
CA LEU A 43 -5.04 0.59 11.04
C LEU A 43 -5.40 0.64 12.53
N GLN A 44 -6.53 0.03 12.90
CA GLN A 44 -6.98 -0.06 14.29
C GLN A 44 -6.08 -0.99 15.11
N GLY A 45 -5.50 -0.44 16.17
CA GLY A 45 -4.51 -1.15 16.99
C GLY A 45 -3.20 -1.47 16.27
N GLY A 46 -2.98 -0.86 15.09
CA GLY A 46 -1.78 -1.07 14.26
C GLY A 46 -1.66 -2.48 13.65
N LEU A 47 -0.68 -2.63 12.77
CA LEU A 47 -0.24 -3.88 12.17
C LEU A 47 1.26 -4.03 12.42
N THR A 48 1.74 -5.22 12.81
CA THR A 48 3.18 -5.47 12.91
C THR A 48 3.60 -6.43 11.82
N VAL A 49 4.51 -6.00 10.96
CA VAL A 49 5.04 -6.83 9.87
C VAL A 49 6.54 -6.99 10.09
N ALA A 50 6.99 -8.24 10.30
CA ALA A 50 8.40 -8.55 10.58
C ALA A 50 9.03 -7.65 11.66
N GLY A 51 8.28 -7.34 12.73
CA GLY A 51 8.74 -6.49 13.84
C GLY A 51 8.65 -4.98 13.62
N MET A 52 8.24 -4.51 12.44
CA MET A 52 7.97 -3.10 12.17
C MET A 52 6.48 -2.79 12.39
N PRO A 53 6.12 -1.82 13.25
CA PRO A 53 4.74 -1.37 13.39
C PRO A 53 4.33 -0.46 12.23
N PHE A 54 3.11 -0.64 11.74
CA PHE A 54 2.45 0.17 10.71
C PHE A 54 1.09 0.65 11.23
N VAL A 55 0.71 1.85 10.82
CA VAL A 55 -0.47 2.58 11.30
C VAL A 55 -1.45 2.95 10.19
N SER A 56 -1.04 2.82 8.93
CA SER A 56 -1.91 3.03 7.77
C SER A 56 -1.60 2.04 6.65
N ILE A 57 -2.59 1.85 5.78
CA ILE A 57 -2.48 1.10 4.54
C ILE A 57 -3.19 1.88 3.43
N CYS A 58 -2.58 1.93 2.24
CA CYS A 58 -3.20 2.44 1.03
C CYS A 58 -3.10 1.41 -0.09
N ALA A 59 -4.10 1.36 -0.95
CA ALA A 59 -4.15 0.44 -2.09
C ALA A 59 -4.85 1.07 -3.30
N TYR A 60 -4.46 0.59 -4.48
CA TYR A 60 -5.17 0.81 -5.74
C TYR A 60 -5.20 -0.47 -6.55
N GLU A 61 -6.29 -0.68 -7.25
CA GLU A 61 -6.51 -1.80 -8.14
C GLU A 61 -6.74 -1.27 -9.55
N GLU A 62 -6.08 -1.84 -10.55
CA GLU A 62 -6.28 -1.41 -11.94
C GLU A 62 -7.38 -2.19 -12.65
N ASP A 63 -7.69 -3.42 -12.21
CA ASP A 63 -8.73 -4.23 -12.82
C ASP A 63 -10.13 -3.66 -12.52
N PRO A 64 -10.87 -3.16 -13.55
CA PRO A 64 -12.21 -2.64 -13.37
C PRO A 64 -13.21 -3.70 -12.87
N ALA A 65 -12.95 -4.99 -13.12
CA ALA A 65 -13.79 -6.07 -12.63
C ALA A 65 -13.70 -6.18 -11.10
N LEU A 66 -12.50 -6.05 -10.53
CA LEU A 66 -12.28 -6.05 -9.09
C LEU A 66 -12.86 -4.81 -8.42
N HIS A 67 -12.74 -3.63 -9.04
CA HIS A 67 -13.43 -2.42 -8.59
C HIS A 67 -14.95 -2.62 -8.46
N LYS A 68 -15.55 -3.27 -9.45
CA LYS A 68 -16.99 -3.53 -9.47
C LYS A 68 -17.40 -4.59 -8.45
N ALA A 69 -16.56 -5.59 -8.23
CA ALA A 69 -16.82 -6.69 -7.31
C ALA A 69 -16.63 -6.28 -5.84
N HIS A 70 -15.70 -5.36 -5.57
CA HIS A 70 -15.29 -4.94 -4.23
C HIS A 70 -15.34 -3.40 -4.07
N PRO A 71 -16.50 -2.77 -4.28
CA PRO A 71 -16.65 -1.32 -4.16
C PRO A 71 -16.41 -0.80 -2.72
N GLU A 72 -16.49 -1.66 -1.72
CA GLU A 72 -16.15 -1.37 -0.33
C GLU A 72 -14.65 -1.07 -0.13
N PHE A 73 -13.79 -1.67 -0.96
CA PHE A 73 -12.35 -1.48 -0.89
C PHE A 73 -11.84 -0.48 -1.90
N TYR A 74 -12.37 -0.52 -3.13
CA TYR A 74 -11.77 0.20 -4.24
C TYR A 74 -12.61 1.39 -4.66
N TYR A 75 -12.20 2.56 -4.17
CA TYR A 75 -12.64 3.84 -4.68
C TYR A 75 -11.83 4.25 -5.92
N ARG A 76 -12.51 4.80 -6.93
CA ARG A 76 -11.85 5.49 -8.04
C ARG A 76 -12.12 6.99 -7.96
N GLY A 77 -11.12 7.73 -7.52
CA GLY A 77 -11.12 9.19 -7.53
C GLY A 77 -10.85 9.80 -8.90
N PRO A 78 -11.09 11.11 -9.07
CA PRO A 78 -10.57 11.85 -10.21
C PRO A 78 -9.04 11.93 -10.13
N GLY A 79 -8.34 11.64 -11.23
CA GLY A 79 -6.86 11.65 -11.27
C GLY A 79 -6.28 10.68 -12.29
N THR A 80 -4.95 10.56 -12.29
CA THR A 80 -4.21 9.55 -13.04
C THR A 80 -4.01 8.33 -12.14
N SER A 81 -4.23 7.12 -12.67
CA SER A 81 -3.98 5.89 -11.91
C SER A 81 -2.49 5.77 -11.57
N PRO A 82 -2.13 5.39 -10.32
CA PRO A 82 -0.74 5.09 -9.94
C PRO A 82 -0.26 3.70 -10.40
N GLY A 83 -1.06 2.98 -11.19
CA GLY A 83 -0.89 1.56 -11.40
C GLY A 83 -1.41 0.75 -10.21
N GLN A 84 -1.31 -0.58 -10.29
CA GLN A 84 -1.57 -1.47 -9.17
C GLN A 84 -0.68 -1.07 -7.98
N HIS A 85 -1.27 -0.80 -6.81
CA HIS A 85 -0.58 -0.13 -5.71
C HIS A 85 -0.88 -0.76 -4.35
N LEU A 86 0.14 -0.86 -3.52
CA LEU A 86 0.05 -1.18 -2.10
C LEU A 86 1.11 -0.39 -1.32
N SER A 87 0.69 0.32 -0.27
CA SER A 87 1.56 1.07 0.62
C SER A 87 1.21 0.83 2.08
N LEU A 88 2.21 0.76 2.95
CA LEU A 88 2.05 0.78 4.40
C LEU A 88 2.78 1.99 4.99
N GLY A 89 2.08 2.75 5.84
CA GLY A 89 2.65 3.88 6.57
C GLY A 89 2.95 3.53 8.02
N THR A 90 4.06 4.04 8.54
CA THR A 90 4.53 3.88 9.92
C THR A 90 4.87 5.23 10.54
N SER A 91 4.65 5.37 11.86
CA SER A 91 5.14 6.53 12.62
C SER A 91 6.64 6.44 12.96
N GLU A 92 7.30 5.37 12.56
CA GLU A 92 8.74 5.21 12.72
C GLU A 92 9.51 6.13 11.76
N THR A 93 10.77 6.40 12.10
CA THR A 93 11.63 7.27 11.29
C THR A 93 11.98 6.62 9.95
N ALA A 94 12.25 7.46 8.94
CA ALA A 94 12.67 7.00 7.62
C ALA A 94 13.93 6.11 7.69
N ASP A 95 14.89 6.44 8.56
CA ASP A 95 16.10 5.63 8.78
C ASP A 95 15.74 4.22 9.29
N ARG A 96 14.86 4.12 10.28
CA ARG A 96 14.45 2.82 10.84
C ARG A 96 13.64 2.01 9.83
N LEU A 97 12.79 2.67 9.04
CA LEU A 97 12.04 2.02 7.96
C LEU A 97 12.99 1.50 6.87
N SER A 98 14.01 2.28 6.50
CA SER A 98 15.05 1.87 5.54
C SER A 98 15.84 0.66 6.05
N ASP A 99 16.28 0.68 7.32
CA ASP A 99 17.01 -0.44 7.93
C ASP A 99 16.16 -1.72 7.94
N TRP A 100 14.88 -1.59 8.32
CA TRP A 100 13.95 -2.70 8.27
C TRP A 100 13.74 -3.23 6.85
N TYR A 101 13.60 -2.35 5.87
CA TYR A 101 13.42 -2.73 4.46
C TYR A 101 14.61 -3.54 3.96
N LEU A 102 15.83 -3.04 4.18
CA LEU A 102 17.06 -3.71 3.79
C LEU A 102 17.23 -5.06 4.49
N ALA A 103 16.89 -5.15 5.78
CA ALA A 103 16.95 -6.41 6.51
C ALA A 103 15.91 -7.44 6.01
N THR A 104 14.76 -6.96 5.53
CA THR A 104 13.63 -7.82 5.13
C THR A 104 13.71 -8.27 3.67
N PHE A 105 14.10 -7.37 2.76
CA PHE A 105 14.07 -7.62 1.31
C PHE A 105 15.45 -7.69 0.66
N GLY A 106 16.49 -7.24 1.37
CA GLY A 106 17.84 -7.10 0.82
C GLY A 106 18.04 -5.84 -0.03
N PRO A 107 19.30 -5.54 -0.41
CA PRO A 107 19.65 -4.30 -1.14
C PRO A 107 19.26 -4.33 -2.62
N ASP A 108 19.03 -5.51 -3.20
CA ASP A 108 18.77 -5.65 -4.64
C ASP A 108 17.31 -5.36 -5.02
N LYS A 109 16.43 -5.22 -4.01
CA LYS A 109 15.00 -5.03 -4.20
C LYS A 109 14.53 -3.60 -4.02
N VAL A 110 15.42 -2.61 -3.87
CA VAL A 110 15.08 -1.21 -3.57
C VAL A 110 14.11 -0.64 -4.63
N THR A 111 12.82 -0.82 -4.37
CA THR A 111 11.73 -0.15 -5.07
C THR A 111 11.37 1.06 -4.24
N TYR A 112 11.71 2.26 -4.74
CA TYR A 112 11.36 3.59 -4.23
C TYR A 112 10.67 3.60 -2.85
N ALA A 113 11.41 3.17 -1.84
CA ALA A 113 11.07 3.52 -0.48
C ALA A 113 11.56 4.96 -0.31
N ILE A 114 10.63 5.84 0.02
CA ILE A 114 10.86 7.19 0.54
C ILE A 114 10.78 8.33 -0.50
N LYS A 115 9.79 9.19 -0.22
CA LYS A 115 9.43 10.53 -0.71
C LYS A 115 8.63 10.65 -2.01
N SER A 116 7.33 10.89 -1.82
CA SER A 116 6.69 12.04 -2.46
C SER A 116 6.08 12.94 -1.37
N GLU A 117 6.09 14.24 -1.59
CA GLU A 117 5.46 15.26 -0.72
C GLU A 117 3.92 15.14 -0.65
N TRP A 118 3.33 14.15 -1.32
CA TRP A 118 1.90 14.02 -1.55
C TRP A 118 1.25 12.90 -0.73
N THR A 119 1.91 11.79 -0.38
CA THR A 119 1.25 10.64 0.29
C THR A 119 1.21 10.67 1.83
N LEU A 120 1.64 11.76 2.49
CA LEU A 120 1.70 11.82 3.96
C LEU A 120 0.31 11.91 4.62
N LEU A 121 -0.21 10.77 5.08
CA LEU A 121 -1.15 10.75 6.21
C LEU A 121 -0.34 11.02 7.49
N GLU A 122 -0.34 12.27 7.97
CA GLU A 122 0.15 12.66 9.31
C GLU A 122 1.62 12.27 9.63
N ASP A 123 2.58 12.75 8.83
CA ASP A 123 4.04 12.61 9.11
C ASP A 123 4.59 11.15 9.11
N ALA A 124 3.87 10.20 8.52
CA ALA A 124 4.29 8.80 8.44
C ALA A 124 5.38 8.55 7.38
N SER A 125 6.34 7.68 7.68
CA SER A 125 7.24 7.09 6.67
C SER A 125 6.51 5.91 6.00
N GLU A 126 6.68 5.73 4.69
CA GLU A 126 5.93 4.70 3.94
C GLU A 126 6.83 3.73 3.17
N VAL A 127 6.39 2.47 3.08
CA VAL A 127 6.93 1.46 2.16
C VAL A 127 5.86 1.12 1.13
N THR A 128 6.23 1.16 -0.15
CA THR A 128 5.28 1.11 -1.25
C THR A 128 5.76 0.16 -2.34
N CYS A 129 4.83 -0.61 -2.90
CA CYS A 129 4.96 -1.22 -4.21
C CYS A 129 3.91 -0.64 -5.15
N SER A 130 4.34 -0.20 -6.33
CA SER A 130 3.46 0.30 -7.40
C SER A 130 3.97 -0.22 -8.73
N ARG A 131 3.11 -0.92 -9.50
CA ARG A 131 3.40 -1.39 -10.86
C ARG A 131 2.14 -1.43 -11.71
N PHE A 132 2.25 -1.17 -12.99
CA PHE A 132 1.11 -1.27 -13.91
C PHE A 132 0.83 -2.74 -14.29
N LEU A 133 -0.44 -3.11 -14.49
CA LEU A 133 -0.85 -4.48 -14.89
C LEU A 133 -0.41 -4.89 -16.31
N ALA A 134 0.13 -3.95 -17.10
CA ALA A 134 0.85 -4.21 -18.34
C ALA A 134 2.08 -3.31 -18.43
N ASP A 135 3.19 -3.84 -18.97
CA ASP A 135 4.28 -3.00 -19.49
C ASP A 135 3.63 -2.00 -20.46
N HIS A 136 3.50 -0.74 -20.07
CA HIS A 136 3.57 0.31 -21.06
C HIS A 136 4.98 0.17 -21.65
N PRO A 137 5.15 -0.22 -22.93
CA PRO A 137 6.44 -0.03 -23.55
C PRO A 137 6.71 1.46 -23.42
N THR A 138 7.77 1.79 -22.69
CA THR A 138 8.35 3.12 -22.76
C THR A 138 8.71 3.35 -24.22
N ASP A 139 7.95 4.19 -24.92
CA ASP A 139 8.39 4.80 -26.17
C ASP A 139 9.61 5.71 -25.91
#